data_AF-A0AA40A397-F1
#
_entry.id   AF-A0AA40A397-F1
#
_cell.length_a   1.000
_cell.length_b   1.000
_cell.length_c   1.000
_cell.angle_alpha   90.00
_cell.angle_beta   90.00
_cell.angle_gamma   90.00
#
_symmetry.space_group_name_H-M   'P 1'
#
loop_
_entity.id
_entity.type
_entity.pdbx_description
1 polymer ?
#
loop_
_entity_poly.entity_id
_entity_poly.type
_entity_poly.pdbx_seq_one_letter_code
_entity_poly.pdbx_strand_id
1 'polypeptide(L)'
;ALTKRATFDGLNCQKIRGEGQLSTIVTGIQQLLLKSGRPSSAPGRATCNLVFCEQGSAIWWCNDNPYSYSLSSYGEIADGAIRIATNQQCIQASLNRGGGEEQKLSGQAFYKEGFNVIVGGC
;
A
#
# COMPACT_ATOMS: atom_id res chain seq x y z
N ALA A 1 -15.91 -13.48 13.69
CA ALA A 1 -15.73 -12.24 14.45
C ALA A 1 -14.97 -11.25 13.57
N LEU A 2 -15.52 -10.07 13.32
CA LEU A 2 -14.85 -9.00 12.57
C LEU A 2 -13.84 -8.33 13.52
N THR A 3 -12.65 -8.91 13.61
CA THR A 3 -11.54 -8.38 14.39
C THR A 3 -11.15 -7.00 13.84
N LYS A 4 -10.89 -6.04 14.74
CA LYS A 4 -10.41 -4.68 14.46
C LYS A 4 -9.35 -4.72 13.32
N ARG A 5 -9.68 -4.22 12.12
CA ARG A 5 -8.92 -4.52 10.89
C ARG A 5 -7.58 -3.76 10.78
N ALA A 6 -7.53 -2.49 11.19
CA ALA A 6 -6.29 -1.69 11.22
C ALA A 6 -6.44 -0.46 12.13
N THR A 7 -5.36 -0.03 12.79
CA THR A 7 -5.32 1.27 13.48
C THR A 7 -4.25 2.16 12.86
N PHE A 8 -4.68 3.24 12.22
CA PHE A 8 -3.78 4.14 11.51
C PHE A 8 -3.41 5.38 12.32
N ASP A 9 -2.19 5.86 12.10
CA ASP A 9 -1.65 7.10 12.68
C ASP A 9 -1.50 8.23 11.68
N GLY A 10 -1.47 7.92 10.38
CA GLY A 10 -1.22 8.94 9.37
C GLY A 10 -1.50 8.47 7.96
N LEU A 11 -1.62 9.44 7.07
CA LEU A 11 -1.68 9.25 5.63
C LEU A 11 -0.87 10.38 4.98
N ASN A 12 0.08 10.03 4.12
CA ASN A 12 0.85 10.98 3.32
C ASN A 12 0.60 10.68 1.84
N CYS A 13 0.09 11.65 1.07
CA CYS A 13 -0.22 11.51 -0.35
C CYS A 13 0.89 12.04 -1.27
N GLN A 14 2.12 12.17 -0.77
CA GLN A 14 3.29 12.55 -1.58
C GLN A 14 3.73 11.42 -2.52
N LYS A 15 4.33 11.81 -3.65
CA LYS A 15 4.86 10.90 -4.69
C LYS A 15 6.24 10.32 -4.35
N ILE A 16 6.36 9.68 -3.19
CA ILE A 16 7.66 9.22 -2.67
C ILE A 16 8.28 8.05 -3.48
N ARG A 17 7.45 7.29 -4.21
CA ARG A 17 7.88 6.18 -5.07
C ARG A 17 7.26 6.27 -6.47
N GLY A 18 7.13 7.49 -7.01
CA GLY A 18 6.38 7.70 -8.25
C GLY A 18 4.89 7.40 -8.07
N GLU A 19 4.19 7.10 -9.16
CA GLU A 19 2.75 6.86 -9.17
C GLU A 19 2.42 5.49 -9.76
N GLY A 20 1.43 4.82 -9.19
CA GLY A 20 0.83 3.61 -9.76
C GLY A 20 -0.49 3.92 -10.45
N GLN A 21 -0.98 2.98 -11.26
CA GLN A 21 -2.32 2.98 -11.83
C GLN A 21 -3.32 2.46 -10.79
N LEU A 22 -4.42 3.18 -10.58
CA LEU A 22 -5.43 2.82 -9.59
C LEU A 22 -6.01 1.42 -9.85
N SER A 23 -6.34 1.12 -11.10
CA SER A 23 -6.83 -0.19 -11.53
C SER A 23 -5.89 -1.32 -11.12
N THR A 24 -4.61 -1.20 -11.41
CA THR A 24 -3.59 -2.20 -11.10
C THR A 24 -3.38 -2.36 -9.60
N ILE A 25 -3.41 -1.25 -8.84
CA ILE A 25 -3.34 -1.30 -7.37
C ILE A 25 -4.58 -1.98 -6.78
N VAL A 26 -5.78 -1.76 -7.34
CA VAL A 26 -6.99 -2.48 -6.91
C VAL A 26 -6.86 -3.98 -7.14
N THR A 27 -6.28 -4.41 -8.26
CA THR A 27 -5.95 -5.83 -8.48
C THR A 27 -4.97 -6.35 -7.43
N GLY A 28 -3.91 -5.61 -7.13
CA GLY A 28 -2.95 -5.97 -6.08
C GLY A 28 -3.59 -6.10 -4.69
N ILE A 29 -4.51 -5.19 -4.34
CA ILE A 29 -5.31 -5.25 -3.11
C ILE A 29 -6.11 -6.56 -3.04
N GLN A 30 -6.82 -6.92 -4.12
CA GLN A 30 -7.62 -8.14 -4.18
C GLN A 30 -6.75 -9.39 -4.02
N GLN A 31 -5.59 -9.44 -4.68
CA GLN A 31 -4.64 -10.55 -4.52
C GLN A 31 -4.13 -10.66 -3.08
N LEU A 32 -3.80 -9.55 -2.42
CA LEU A 32 -3.36 -9.53 -1.02
C LEU A 32 -4.45 -10.01 -0.06
N LEU A 33 -5.72 -9.65 -0.30
CA LEU A 33 -6.86 -10.12 0.51
C LEU A 33 -7.09 -11.64 0.40
N LEU A 34 -6.78 -12.23 -0.75
CA LEU A 34 -6.90 -13.67 -0.99
C LEU A 34 -5.65 -14.45 -0.56
N LYS A 35 -4.52 -13.76 -0.35
CA LYS A 35 -3.24 -14.40 -0.04
C LYS A 35 -3.22 -14.86 1.41
N SER A 36 -3.04 -16.17 1.60
CA SER A 36 -2.85 -16.77 2.91
C SER A 36 -1.44 -16.51 3.46
N GLY A 37 -1.30 -16.59 4.78
CA GLY A 37 -0.03 -16.48 5.48
C GLY A 37 0.17 -15.18 6.25
N ARG A 38 1.32 -15.11 6.93
CA ARG A 38 1.70 -14.04 7.86
C ARG A 38 3.07 -13.49 7.47
N PRO A 39 3.14 -12.44 6.66
CA PRO A 39 4.42 -11.90 6.23
C PRO A 39 5.19 -11.36 7.44
N SER A 40 6.51 -11.57 7.42
CA SER A 40 7.43 -11.10 8.46
C SER A 40 8.55 -10.31 7.83
N SER A 41 8.99 -9.24 8.49
CA SER A 41 10.08 -8.39 8.04
C SER A 41 11.11 -8.22 9.13
N ALA A 42 12.38 -8.11 8.74
CA ALA A 42 13.48 -7.80 9.64
C ALA A 42 13.31 -6.39 10.27
N PRO A 43 14.01 -6.11 11.38
CA PRO A 43 14.02 -4.77 11.98
C PRO A 43 14.58 -3.70 11.03
N GLY A 44 14.26 -2.44 11.30
CA GLY A 44 14.99 -1.28 10.76
C GLY A 44 14.10 -0.25 10.08
N ARG A 45 14.33 1.03 10.39
CA ARG A 45 13.58 2.15 9.80
C ARG A 45 13.58 2.03 8.27
N ALA A 46 12.39 1.92 7.68
CA ALA A 46 12.17 1.75 6.25
C ALA A 46 12.68 0.44 5.61
N THR A 47 12.76 -0.67 6.35
CA THR A 47 12.95 -1.99 5.74
C THR A 47 11.66 -2.39 5.00
N CYS A 48 11.64 -2.08 3.69
CA CYS A 48 10.48 -2.24 2.82
C CYS A 48 10.57 -3.52 1.97
N ASN A 49 9.51 -4.32 2.03
CA ASN A 49 9.30 -5.47 1.16
C ASN A 49 8.39 -5.07 0.01
N LEU A 50 8.80 -5.39 -1.22
CA LEU A 50 7.91 -5.34 -2.37
C LEU A 50 6.93 -6.50 -2.29
N VAL A 51 5.63 -6.21 -2.17
CA VAL A 51 4.60 -7.26 -1.99
C VAL A 51 3.72 -7.46 -3.22
N PHE A 52 3.70 -6.47 -4.12
CA PHE A 52 3.03 -6.50 -5.42
C PHE A 52 3.74 -5.53 -6.37
N CYS A 53 3.99 -5.94 -7.61
CA CYS A 53 4.44 -5.08 -8.71
C CYS A 53 3.90 -5.64 -10.02
N GLU A 54 3.11 -4.85 -10.73
CA GLU A 54 2.56 -5.18 -12.04
C GLU A 54 2.30 -3.88 -12.81
N GLN A 55 2.51 -3.88 -14.13
CA GLN A 55 2.28 -2.71 -15.01
C GLN A 55 2.90 -1.39 -14.47
N GLY A 56 4.10 -1.47 -13.87
CA GLY A 56 4.78 -0.31 -13.29
C GLY A 56 4.12 0.26 -12.03
N SER A 57 3.19 -0.47 -11.41
CA SER A 57 2.47 -0.10 -10.19
C SER A 57 2.79 -1.07 -9.07
N ALA A 58 3.01 -0.55 -7.86
CA ALA A 58 3.44 -1.39 -6.75
C ALA A 58 2.85 -1.03 -5.40
N ILE A 59 2.83 -2.05 -4.54
CA ILE A 59 2.51 -1.96 -3.12
C ILE A 59 3.74 -2.44 -2.36
N TRP A 60 4.22 -1.63 -1.42
CA TRP A 60 5.29 -2.00 -0.49
C TRP A 60 4.77 -2.02 0.94
N TRP A 61 5.36 -2.90 1.74
CA TRP A 61 5.16 -2.94 3.19
C TRP A 61 6.50 -2.70 3.89
N CYS A 62 6.57 -1.66 4.71
CA CYS A 62 7.78 -1.27 5.43
C CYS A 62 7.61 -1.48 6.93
N ASN A 63 8.54 -2.20 7.54
CA ASN A 63 8.61 -2.35 8.99
C ASN A 63 9.52 -1.27 9.57
N ASP A 64 8.98 -0.24 10.23
CA ASP A 64 9.80 0.80 10.86
C ASP A 64 10.17 0.49 12.32
N ASN A 65 9.73 -0.67 12.83
CA ASN A 65 10.03 -1.10 14.18
C ASN A 65 11.53 -1.39 14.35
N PRO A 66 12.09 -1.19 15.56
CA PRO A 66 13.44 -1.60 15.89
C PRO A 66 13.58 -3.12 16.11
N TYR A 67 12.53 -3.90 15.83
CA TYR A 67 12.49 -5.36 15.96
C TYR A 67 11.80 -6.01 14.76
N SER A 68 11.97 -7.33 14.61
CA SER A 68 11.29 -8.10 13.57
C SER A 68 9.79 -8.06 13.80
N TYR A 69 9.03 -7.76 12.77
CA TYR A 69 7.58 -7.62 12.88
C TYR A 69 6.86 -8.55 11.92
N SER A 70 5.84 -9.23 12.44
CA SER A 70 5.00 -10.16 11.69
C SER A 70 3.58 -9.62 11.67
N LEU A 71 2.99 -9.53 10.47
CA LEU A 71 1.58 -9.22 10.34
C LEU A 71 0.73 -10.43 10.68
N SER A 72 -0.48 -10.18 11.16
CA SER A 72 -1.52 -11.20 11.36
C SER A 72 -2.01 -11.79 10.03
N SER A 73 -1.95 -11.03 8.94
CA SER A 73 -2.25 -11.46 7.57
C SER A 73 -1.77 -10.45 6.50
N TYR A 74 -1.75 -10.86 5.23
CA TYR A 74 -1.60 -9.92 4.10
C TYR A 74 -2.74 -8.89 4.00
N GLY A 75 -3.89 -9.17 4.63
CA GLY A 75 -5.02 -8.25 4.70
C GLY A 75 -4.67 -6.92 5.36
N GLU A 76 -3.74 -6.90 6.31
CA GLU A 76 -3.28 -5.64 6.92
C GLU A 76 -2.56 -4.75 5.90
N ILE A 77 -1.84 -5.32 4.93
CA ILE A 77 -1.21 -4.55 3.86
C ILE A 77 -2.28 -4.02 2.90
N ALA A 78 -3.26 -4.87 2.58
CA ALA A 78 -4.38 -4.50 1.74
C ALA A 78 -5.19 -3.32 2.33
N ASP A 79 -5.43 -3.32 3.65
CA ASP A 79 -6.14 -2.22 4.33
C ASP A 79 -5.42 -0.87 4.14
N GLY A 80 -4.09 -0.86 4.15
CA GLY A 80 -3.28 0.34 3.95
C GLY A 80 -3.34 0.84 2.52
N ALA A 81 -3.26 -0.08 1.56
CA ALA A 81 -3.44 0.24 0.15
C ALA A 81 -4.87 0.72 -0.15
N ILE A 82 -5.91 0.13 0.45
CA ILE A 82 -7.30 0.59 0.36
C ILE A 82 -7.44 2.02 0.89
N ARG A 83 -6.84 2.32 2.05
CA ARG A 83 -6.85 3.68 2.61
C ARG A 83 -6.26 4.71 1.65
N ILE A 84 -5.19 4.37 0.93
CA ILE A 84 -4.58 5.25 -0.07
C ILE A 84 -5.49 5.36 -1.31
N ALA A 85 -5.95 4.22 -1.84
CA ALA A 85 -6.76 4.12 -3.05
C ALA A 85 -8.18 4.70 -2.95
N THR A 86 -8.66 4.98 -1.73
CA THR A 86 -9.98 5.60 -1.49
C THR A 86 -9.89 7.06 -1.07
N ASN A 87 -8.68 7.59 -0.86
CA ASN A 87 -8.48 8.99 -0.47
C ASN A 87 -8.21 9.87 -1.70
N GLN A 88 -9.08 10.85 -1.93
CA GLN A 88 -8.98 11.77 -3.09
C GLN A 88 -7.70 12.61 -3.11
N GLN A 89 -7.06 12.86 -1.96
CA GLN A 89 -5.78 13.59 -1.93
C GLN A 89 -4.62 12.77 -2.51
N CYS A 90 -4.75 11.45 -2.50
CA CYS A 90 -3.75 10.51 -3.01
C CYS A 90 -4.00 10.12 -4.47
N ILE A 91 -5.18 10.45 -5.03
CA ILE A 91 -5.58 10.11 -6.39
C ILE A 91 -5.44 11.35 -7.28
N GLN A 92 -4.78 11.18 -8.42
CA GLN A 92 -4.66 12.20 -9.46
C GLN A 92 -5.32 11.68 -10.73
N ALA A 93 -6.27 12.44 -11.26
CA ALA A 93 -6.78 12.18 -12.60
C ALA A 93 -5.67 12.51 -13.60
N SER A 94 -5.26 11.53 -14.40
CA SER A 94 -4.35 11.76 -15.53
C SER A 94 -5.11 11.48 -16.82
N LEU A 95 -5.11 12.46 -17.74
CA LEU A 95 -5.58 12.25 -19.10
C LEU A 95 -4.56 11.36 -19.81
N ASN A 96 -4.94 10.14 -20.19
CA ASN A 96 -4.07 9.35 -21.04
C ASN A 96 -4.03 9.96 -22.44
N ARG A 97 -2.88 9.84 -23.12
CA ARG A 97 -2.65 10.37 -24.48
C ARG A 97 -3.64 9.84 -25.55
N GLY A 98 -4.44 8.83 -25.21
CA GLY A 98 -5.49 8.25 -26.06
C GLY A 98 -6.93 8.62 -25.66
N GLY A 99 -7.14 9.59 -24.76
CA GLY A 99 -8.47 10.10 -24.41
C GLY A 99 -9.24 9.33 -23.33
N GLY A 100 -8.65 8.27 -22.75
CA GLY A 100 -9.16 7.64 -21.53
C GLY A 100 -8.65 8.33 -20.27
N GLU A 101 -9.48 8.49 -19.25
CA GLU A 101 -9.00 8.89 -17.92
C GLU A 101 -8.44 7.66 -17.21
N GLU A 102 -7.16 7.72 -16.83
CA GLU A 102 -6.58 6.75 -15.93
C GLU A 102 -6.18 7.46 -14.64
N GLN A 103 -6.78 7.00 -13.55
CA GLN A 103 -6.47 7.53 -12.24
C GLN A 103 -5.14 6.95 -11.78
N LYS A 104 -4.21 7.85 -11.48
CA LYS A 104 -2.94 7.51 -10.86
C LYS A 104 -3.01 7.79 -9.37
N LEU A 105 -2.21 7.08 -8.58
CA LEU A 105 -2.14 7.33 -7.16
C LEU A 105 -0.74 7.12 -6.60
N SER A 106 -0.46 7.84 -5.52
CA SER A 106 0.68 7.60 -4.66
C SER A 106 0.29 7.93 -3.23
N GLY A 107 0.83 7.16 -2.29
CA GLY A 107 0.71 7.52 -0.90
C GLY A 107 1.35 6.52 0.04
N GLN A 108 1.31 6.87 1.31
CA GLN A 108 1.85 6.10 2.42
C GLN A 108 0.89 6.15 3.60
N ALA A 109 0.41 4.97 4.02
CA ALA A 109 -0.47 4.80 5.18
C ALA A 109 0.34 4.28 6.37
N PHE A 110 0.32 5.00 7.48
CA PHE A 110 1.08 4.68 8.69
C PHE A 110 0.20 4.01 9.74
N TYR A 111 0.73 2.97 10.39
CA TYR A 111 0.05 2.19 11.41
C TYR A 111 0.61 2.51 12.81
N LYS A 112 -0.24 2.41 13.84
CA LYS A 112 0.16 2.57 15.25
C LYS A 112 1.23 1.59 15.67
N GLU A 113 1.25 0.45 15.00
CA GLU A 113 2.12 -0.67 15.26
C GLU A 113 3.53 -0.49 14.64
N GLY A 114 3.87 0.72 14.16
CA GLY A 114 5.22 1.06 13.73
C GLY A 114 5.60 0.50 12.36
N PHE A 115 4.63 0.20 11.50
CA PHE A 115 4.85 -0.16 10.10
C PHE A 115 4.02 0.75 9.19
N ASN A 116 4.31 0.71 7.89
CA ASN A 116 3.55 1.47 6.90
C ASN A 116 3.40 0.72 5.58
N VAL A 117 2.41 1.15 4.79
CA VAL A 117 2.14 0.66 3.44
C VAL A 117 2.35 1.82 2.47
N ILE A 118 3.08 1.59 1.39
CA ILE A 118 3.31 2.57 0.33
C ILE A 118 2.63 2.06 -0.95
N VAL A 119 2.00 2.96 -1.70
CA VAL A 119 1.50 2.74 -3.06
C VAL A 119 2.15 3.75 -3.99
N GLY A 120 2.53 3.32 -5.20
CA GLY A 120 3.29 4.11 -6.15
C GLY A 120 3.73 3.26 -7.35
N GLY A 121 4.84 3.63 -7.98
CA GLY A 121 5.41 2.91 -9.12
C GLY A 121 6.53 1.92 -8.77
N CYS A 122 6.52 0.76 -9.44
CA CYS A 122 7.71 -0.07 -9.57
C CYS A 122 8.43 0.22 -10.89
#